data_AF-A0A7X8VA07-F1
#
_entry.id   AF-A0A7X8VA07-F1
#
_cell.length_a   1.000
_cell.length_b   1.000
_cell.length_c   1.000
_cell.angle_alpha   90.00
_cell.angle_beta   90.00
_cell.angle_gamma   90.00
#
_symmetry.space_group_name_H-M   'P 1'
#
loop_
_entity.id
_entity.type
_entity.pdbx_description
1 polymer ?
#
loop_
_entity_poly.entity_id
_entity_poly.type
_entity_poly.pdbx_seq_one_letter_code
_entity_poly.pdbx_strand_id
1 'polypeptide(L)' 'MNPYRTEGNRTIAFKIAEDIHSIPDWVALFSVEGGLLSGIAKDFEELGEGKVISKLPKKLAV' A
#
# COMPACT_ATOMS: atom_id res chain seq x y z
N MET A 1 -12.65 11.96 7.97
CA MET A 1 -11.80 10.77 7.76
C MET A 1 -11.33 10.30 9.13
N ASN A 2 -11.56 9.05 9.51
CA ASN A 2 -11.14 8.54 10.82
C ASN A 2 -9.64 8.15 10.76
N PRO A 3 -8.74 8.81 11.52
CA PRO A 3 -7.30 8.56 11.44
C PRO A 3 -6.94 7.11 11.81
N TYR A 4 -7.66 6.50 12.75
CA TYR A 4 -7.43 5.11 13.15
C TYR A 4 -7.73 4.10 12.03
N ARG A 5 -8.68 4.41 11.13
CA ARG A 5 -8.92 3.57 9.95
C ARG A 5 -7.78 3.69 8.96
N THR A 6 -7.30 4.91 8.69
CA THR A 6 -6.17 5.13 7.78
C THR A 6 -4.91 4.42 8.28
N GLU A 7 -4.64 4.49 9.58
CA GLU A 7 -3.46 3.88 10.19
C GLU A 7 -3.54 2.34 10.19
N GLY A 8 -4.73 1.76 10.38
CA GLY A 8 -4.95 0.32 10.22
C GLY A 8 -4.79 -0.18 8.78
N ASN A 9 -5.13 0.64 7.78
CA ASN A 9 -4.95 0.28 6.38
C ASN A 9 -3.47 0.17 5.98
N ARG A 10 -2.56 0.88 6.68
CA ARG A 10 -1.11 0.79 6.44
C ARG A 10 -0.58 -0.63 6.58
N THR A 11 -1.16 -1.40 7.50
CA THR A 11 -0.76 -2.79 7.76
C THR A 11 -0.93 -3.70 6.54
N ILE A 12 -1.82 -3.35 5.60
CA ILE A 12 -2.00 -4.08 4.35
C ILE A 12 -0.73 -4.01 3.48
N ALA A 13 -0.15 -2.81 3.33
CA ALA A 13 1.06 -2.62 2.54
C ALA A 13 2.26 -3.34 3.18
N PHE A 14 2.39 -3.28 4.50
CA PHE A 14 3.42 -4.01 5.24
C PHE A 14 3.32 -5.52 5.07
N LYS A 15 2.11 -6.09 5.21
CA LYS A 15 1.90 -7.55 5.02
C LYS A 15 2.19 -7.99 3.59
N ILE A 16 1.82 -7.20 2.58
CA ILE A 16 2.14 -7.51 1.18
C ILE A 16 3.66 -7.53 0.95
N ALA A 17 4.40 -6.63 1.61
CA ALA A 17 5.86 -6.61 1.55
C ALA A 17 6.53 -7.75 2.33
N GLU A 18 5.90 -8.22 3.41
CA GLU A 18 6.41 -9.31 4.26
C GLU A 18 6.13 -10.70 3.69
N ASP A 19 4.88 -10.96 3.28
CA ASP A 19 4.41 -12.28 2.83
C ASP A 19 5.00 -12.69 1.47
N ILE A 20 5.35 -11.71 0.64
CA ILE A 20 5.96 -11.96 -0.67
C ILE A 20 7.41 -11.52 -0.57
N HIS A 21 8.36 -12.46 -0.60
CA HIS A 21 9.81 -12.18 -0.66
C HIS A 21 10.25 -11.26 -1.84
N SER A 22 9.30 -10.83 -2.67
CA SER A 22 9.46 -9.91 -3.80
C SER A 22 8.19 -9.08 -3.95
N ILE A 23 8.32 -7.76 -4.08
CA ILE A 23 7.18 -6.88 -4.34
C ILE A 23 6.55 -7.19 -5.71
N PRO A 24 5.22 -7.30 -5.80
CA PRO A 24 4.54 -7.52 -7.07
C PRO A 24 4.67 -6.32 -7.99
N ASP A 25 4.63 -6.54 -9.31
CA ASP A 25 4.66 -5.44 -10.29
C ASP A 25 3.37 -4.63 -10.31
N TRP A 26 2.24 -5.26 -9.91
CA TRP A 26 0.93 -4.63 -9.85
C TRP A 26 0.21 -4.97 -8.55
N VAL A 27 -0.44 -3.97 -7.97
CA VAL A 27 -1.39 -4.12 -6.87
C VAL A 27 -2.72 -3.54 -7.32
N ALA A 28 -3.74 -4.40 -7.39
CA ALA A 28 -5.11 -4.00 -7.67
C ALA A 28 -5.82 -3.69 -6.34
N LEU A 29 -6.35 -2.48 -6.22
CA LEU A 29 -7.05 -2.02 -5.03
C LEU A 29 -8.48 -1.67 -5.44
N PHE A 30 -9.43 -2.44 -4.93
CA PHE A 30 -10.84 -2.14 -5.08
C PHE A 30 -11.24 -1.14 -3.98
N SER A 31 -11.68 0.07 -4.34
CA SER A 31 -12.13 1.02 -3.33
C SER A 31 -13.35 1.82 -3.76
N VAL A 32 -14.36 1.78 -2.89
CA VAL A 32 -15.55 2.64 -2.98
C VAL A 32 -15.24 4.06 -2.48
N GLU A 33 -14.16 4.23 -1.71
CA GLU A 33 -13.76 5.51 -1.10
C GLU A 33 -12.29 5.83 -1.47
N GLY A 34 -12.07 6.90 -2.22
CA GLY A 34 -10.73 7.26 -2.74
C GLY A 34 -9.65 7.47 -1.67
N GLY A 35 -10.05 7.72 -0.41
CA GLY A 35 -9.12 7.87 0.72
C GLY A 35 -8.34 6.60 1.09
N LEU A 36 -8.90 5.42 0.79
CA LEU A 36 -8.19 4.14 0.99
C LEU A 36 -7.07 3.97 -0.05
N LEU A 37 -7.37 4.30 -1.31
CA LEU A 37 -6.43 4.23 -2.42
C LEU A 37 -5.24 5.17 -2.19
N SER A 38 -5.49 6.42 -1.80
CA SER A 38 -4.42 7.39 -1.55
C SER A 38 -3.59 7.05 -0.31
N GLY A 39 -4.21 6.48 0.73
CA GLY A 39 -3.51 5.97 1.91
C GLY A 39 -2.52 4.86 1.55
N ILE A 40 -3.01 3.78 0.95
CA ILE A 40 -2.17 2.64 0.55
C ILE A 40 -1.09 3.06 -0.44
N ALA A 41 -1.42 3.97 -1.37
CA ALA A 41 -0.45 4.52 -2.31
C ALA A 41 0.73 5.21 -1.62
N LYS A 42 0.45 6.02 -0.60
CA LYS A 42 1.46 6.72 0.21
C LYS A 42 2.23 5.75 1.09
N ASP A 43 1.58 4.73 1.63
CA ASP A 43 2.24 3.75 2.49
C ASP A 43 3.28 2.92 1.71
N PHE A 44 3.00 2.56 0.44
CA PHE A 44 4.01 1.96 -0.42
C PHE A 44 5.19 2.91 -0.71
N GLU A 45 4.93 4.22 -0.84
CA GLU A 45 5.98 5.22 -1.01
C GLU A 45 6.86 5.32 0.25
N GLU A 46 6.26 5.37 1.44
CA GLU A 46 6.96 5.35 2.72
C GLU A 46 7.81 4.06 2.89
N LEU A 47 7.29 2.90 2.49
CA LEU A 47 8.03 1.65 2.47
C LEU A 47 9.25 1.69 1.53
N GLY A 48 9.10 2.35 0.38
CA GLY A 48 10.18 2.54 -0.60
C GLY A 48 11.26 3.47 -0.07
N GLU A 49 10.87 4.59 0.55
CA GLU A 49 11.76 5.54 1.21
C GLU A 49 12.53 4.88 2.37
N GLY A 50 11.86 4.03 3.15
CA GLY A 50 12.46 3.23 4.22
C GLY A 50 13.34 2.08 3.76
N LYS A 51 13.47 1.85 2.44
CA LYS A 51 14.19 0.71 1.83
C LYS A 51 13.72 -0.66 2.30
N VAL A 52 12.48 -0.74 2.77
CA VAL A 52 11.83 -2.00 3.15
C VAL A 52 11.47 -2.80 1.90
N ILE A 53 11.14 -2.09 0.81
CA ILE A 53 10.81 -2.66 -0.49
C ILE A 53 11.86 -2.26 -1.53
N SER A 54 12.17 -3.16 -2.45
CA SER A 54 13.18 -2.94 -3.50
C SER A 54 12.66 -2.14 -4.70
N LYS A 55 11.34 -2.07 -4.86
CA LYS A 55 10.66 -1.35 -5.95
C LYS A 55 9.26 -0.94 -5.53
N LEU A 56 8.71 0.09 -6.17
CA LEU A 56 7.32 0.52 -6.00
C LEU A 56 6.41 -0.25 -6.98
N PRO A 57 5.31 -0.85 -6.52
CA PRO A 57 4.35 -1.51 -7.40
C PRO A 57 3.55 -0.49 -8.22
N LYS A 58 3.13 -0.88 -9.44
CA LYS A 58 2.11 -0.15 -10.19
C LYS A 58 0.76 -0.35 -9.53
N LYS A 59 -0.01 0.74 -9.40
CA LYS A 59 -1.27 0.77 -8.67
C LYS A 59 -2.42 0.80 -9.70
N LEU A 60 -3.32 -0.18 -9.63
CA LEU A 60 -4.55 -0.19 -10.43
C LEU A 60 -5.75 0.01 -9.50
N ALA A 61 -6.51 1.08 -9.72
CA ALA A 61 -7.81 1.28 -9.07
C ALA A 61 -8.88 0.56 -9.90
N VAL A 62 -9.67 -0.29 -9.24
CA VAL A 62 -10.79 -1.02 -9.85
C VAL A 62 -12.08 -0.67 -9.10
#